data_AF-A0AAW2Z3B6-F1
#
_entry.id   AF-A0AAW2Z3B6-F1
#
_cell.length_a   1.000
_cell.length_b   1.000
_cell.length_c   1.000
_cell.angle_alpha   90.00
_cell.angle_beta   90.00
_cell.angle_gamma   90.00
#
_symmetry.space_group_name_H-M   'P 1'
#
loop_
_entity.id
_entity.type
_entity.pdbx_description
1 polymer ?
#
loop_
_entity_poly.entity_id
_entity_poly.type
_entity_poly.pdbx_seq_one_letter_code
_entity_poly.pdbx_strand_id
1 'polypeptide(L)'
;MSNTEHSRIEQEARNLEEQFENDTVDPEQIRIQEKVTSIDRSDANLFVLATLYVKSRDQKMTEQGFEMLRILLQQHNSTSFDSYESNSRHYKRDVMYLMAVGHYYLAEYPEARRWLERLLQFDPSNYQAPKFLHLIDRKIADDGKKGLAIAGGAAVIGGIAAVGGIILMGILNSKRK
;
A
#
# COMPACT_ATOMS: atom_id res chain seq x y z
N MET A 1 -21.35 15.93 -0.62
CA MET A 1 -20.10 16.31 -1.30
C MET A 1 -20.46 17.17 -2.49
N SER A 2 -19.83 18.34 -2.61
CA SER A 2 -20.03 19.23 -3.77
C SER A 2 -19.20 18.78 -4.99
N ASN A 3 -19.56 19.18 -6.20
CA ASN A 3 -18.76 18.91 -7.42
C ASN A 3 -17.31 19.42 -7.30
N THR A 4 -17.10 20.50 -6.55
CA THR A 4 -15.77 21.10 -6.32
C THR A 4 -14.89 20.26 -5.40
N GLU A 5 -15.47 19.66 -4.35
CA GLU A 5 -14.73 18.78 -3.43
C GLU A 5 -14.30 17.49 -4.12
N HIS A 6 -15.17 16.90 -4.95
CA HIS A 6 -14.85 15.70 -5.71
C HIS A 6 -13.67 15.93 -6.66
N SER A 7 -13.69 17.05 -7.40
CA SER A 7 -12.61 17.44 -8.31
C SER A 7 -11.27 17.64 -7.58
N ARG A 8 -11.29 18.23 -6.38
CA ARG A 8 -10.08 18.46 -5.57
C ARG A 8 -9.45 17.14 -5.10
N ILE A 9 -10.27 16.23 -4.59
CA ILE A 9 -9.83 14.92 -4.10
C ILE A 9 -9.23 14.09 -5.26
N GLU A 10 -9.85 14.12 -6.43
CA GLU A 10 -9.29 13.43 -7.60
C GLU A 10 -7.94 13.98 -8.04
N GLN A 11 -7.78 15.31 -8.00
CA GLN A 11 -6.51 15.96 -8.33
C GLN A 11 -5.43 15.60 -7.33
N GLU A 12 -5.77 15.54 -6.04
CA GLU A 12 -4.82 15.14 -5.00
C GLU A 12 -4.30 13.71 -5.20
N ALA A 13 -5.19 12.77 -5.54
CA ALA A 13 -4.77 11.41 -5.87
C ALA A 13 -3.90 11.33 -7.14
N ARG A 14 -4.21 12.12 -8.18
CA ARG A 14 -3.37 12.21 -9.40
C ARG A 14 -1.98 12.76 -9.09
N ASN A 15 -1.90 13.82 -8.29
CA ASN A 15 -0.63 14.42 -7.90
C ASN A 15 0.22 13.44 -7.06
N LEU A 16 -0.42 12.66 -6.17
CA LEU A 16 0.28 11.65 -5.37
C LEU A 16 0.78 10.49 -6.24
N GLU A 17 0.00 10.05 -7.22
CA GLU A 17 0.43 9.06 -8.19
C GLU A 17 1.64 9.55 -8.99
N GLU A 18 1.61 10.77 -9.52
CA GLU A 18 2.75 11.39 -10.20
C GLU A 18 3.98 11.50 -9.29
N GLN A 19 3.78 11.87 -8.02
CA GLN A 19 4.85 11.91 -7.03
C GLN A 19 5.52 10.54 -6.85
N PHE A 20 4.73 9.45 -6.79
CA PHE A 20 5.27 8.10 -6.67
C PHE A 20 6.02 7.65 -7.92
N GLU A 21 5.50 7.95 -9.11
CA GLU A 21 6.20 7.64 -10.36
C GLU A 21 7.57 8.36 -10.44
N ASN A 22 7.64 9.60 -9.97
CA ASN A 22 8.87 10.40 -9.92
C ASN A 22 9.84 9.99 -8.81
N ASP A 23 9.38 9.26 -7.79
CA ASP A 23 10.19 8.80 -6.65
C ASP A 23 10.79 7.39 -6.87
N THR A 24 10.60 6.83 -8.07
CA THR A 24 11.17 5.53 -8.45
C THR A 24 12.69 5.60 -8.64
N VAL A 25 13.38 4.47 -8.41
CA VAL A 25 14.84 4.38 -8.49
C VAL A 25 15.24 3.31 -9.50
N ASP A 26 16.21 3.61 -10.37
CA ASP A 26 16.75 2.61 -11.29
C ASP A 26 17.51 1.51 -10.50
N PRO A 27 17.20 0.22 -10.68
CA PRO A 27 17.92 -0.89 -10.04
C PRO A 27 19.44 -0.82 -10.13
N GLU A 28 20.01 -0.32 -11.23
CA GLU A 28 21.48 -0.23 -11.37
C GLU A 28 22.10 0.78 -10.40
N GLN A 29 21.35 1.80 -9.98
CA GLN A 29 21.82 2.81 -9.03
C GLN A 29 21.92 2.28 -7.60
N ILE A 30 21.27 1.15 -7.31
CA ILE A 30 21.18 0.59 -5.94
C ILE A 30 22.47 -0.14 -5.55
N ARG A 31 23.28 -0.57 -6.51
CA ARG A 31 24.48 -1.40 -6.31
C ARG A 31 25.51 -0.79 -5.34
N ILE A 32 25.58 0.54 -5.26
CA ILE A 32 26.45 1.22 -4.30
C ILE A 32 25.93 0.98 -2.88
N GLN A 33 24.63 1.13 -2.66
CA GLN A 33 24.02 0.93 -1.35
C GLN A 33 24.11 -0.54 -0.91
N GLU A 34 24.01 -1.50 -1.82
CA GLU A 34 24.25 -2.92 -1.50
C GLU A 34 25.65 -3.15 -0.93
N LYS A 35 26.67 -2.56 -1.57
CA LYS A 35 28.06 -2.63 -1.09
C LYS A 35 28.20 -1.98 0.29
N VAL A 36 27.66 -0.78 0.47
CA VAL A 36 27.68 -0.08 1.77
C VAL A 36 27.02 -0.94 2.86
N THR A 37 25.84 -1.48 2.60
CA THR A 37 25.08 -2.28 3.57
C THR A 37 25.76 -3.63 3.85
N SER A 38 26.50 -4.19 2.89
CA SER A 38 27.30 -5.40 3.10
C SER A 38 28.46 -5.18 4.07
N ILE A 39 28.98 -3.95 4.14
CA ILE A 39 30.08 -3.53 5.03
C ILE A 39 29.52 -3.14 6.40
N ASP A 40 28.44 -2.35 6.42
CA ASP A 40 27.77 -1.90 7.64
C ASP A 40 26.29 -2.27 7.61
N ARG A 41 25.92 -3.27 8.44
CA ARG A 41 24.56 -3.81 8.57
C ARG A 41 23.74 -3.09 9.65
N SER A 42 24.02 -1.81 9.89
CA SER A 42 23.20 -0.98 10.77
C SER A 42 21.74 -0.90 10.31
N ASP A 43 20.82 -0.73 11.25
CA ASP A 43 19.38 -0.60 10.97
C ASP A 43 19.10 0.55 9.99
N ALA A 44 19.89 1.63 10.06
CA ALA A 44 19.81 2.76 9.14
C ALA A 44 20.15 2.35 7.69
N ASN A 45 21.28 1.66 7.46
CA ASN A 45 21.65 1.22 6.11
C ASN A 45 20.68 0.18 5.57
N LEU A 46 20.22 -0.73 6.43
CA LEU A 46 19.23 -1.74 6.06
C LEU A 46 17.91 -1.08 5.64
N PHE A 47 17.47 -0.06 6.37
CA PHE A 47 16.27 0.71 6.04
C PHE A 47 16.42 1.46 4.70
N VAL A 48 17.58 2.10 4.47
CA VAL A 48 17.86 2.79 3.20
C VAL A 48 17.84 1.79 2.05
N LEU A 49 18.53 0.65 2.17
CA LEU A 49 18.55 -0.37 1.12
C LEU A 49 17.14 -0.92 0.84
N ALA A 50 16.39 -1.23 1.88
CA ALA A 50 15.02 -1.73 1.76
C ALA A 50 14.11 -0.71 1.05
N THR A 51 14.27 0.59 1.37
CA THR A 51 13.54 1.68 0.71
C THR A 51 13.87 1.75 -0.79
N LEU A 52 15.16 1.65 -1.15
CA LEU A 52 15.57 1.65 -2.56
C LEU A 52 15.02 0.43 -3.31
N TYR A 53 15.04 -0.74 -2.68
CA TYR A 53 14.48 -1.97 -3.23
C TYR A 53 12.97 -1.87 -3.47
N VAL A 54 12.22 -1.25 -2.56
CA VAL A 54 10.79 -0.96 -2.77
C VAL A 54 10.59 0.03 -3.92
N LYS A 55 11.38 1.11 -3.96
CA LYS A 55 11.28 2.15 -5.00
C LYS A 55 11.76 1.70 -6.38
N SER A 56 12.44 0.57 -6.48
CA SER A 56 12.90 0.03 -7.76
C SER A 56 11.75 -0.53 -8.61
N ARG A 57 10.63 -0.90 -7.98
CA ARG A 57 9.48 -1.59 -8.58
C ARG A 57 9.82 -2.94 -9.19
N ASP A 58 11.07 -3.40 -9.08
CA ASP A 58 11.44 -4.76 -9.43
C ASP A 58 10.84 -5.70 -8.40
N GLN A 59 10.10 -6.71 -8.86
CA GLN A 59 9.36 -7.61 -7.97
C GLN A 59 10.29 -8.30 -6.98
N LYS A 60 11.42 -8.84 -7.45
CA LYS A 60 12.35 -9.60 -6.63
C LYS A 60 13.03 -8.70 -5.61
N MET A 61 13.48 -7.51 -6.02
CA MET A 61 14.05 -6.53 -5.10
C MET A 61 13.02 -6.07 -4.07
N THR A 62 11.79 -5.77 -4.50
CA THR A 62 10.71 -5.34 -3.59
C THR A 62 10.42 -6.40 -2.53
N GLU A 63 10.36 -7.67 -2.90
CA GLU A 63 10.22 -8.80 -1.95
C GLU A 63 11.38 -8.84 -0.95
N GLN A 64 12.62 -8.67 -1.41
CA GLN A 64 13.79 -8.58 -0.52
C GLN A 64 13.70 -7.34 0.40
N GLY A 65 13.20 -6.22 -0.12
CA GLY A 65 12.91 -5.00 0.63
C GLY A 65 11.93 -5.27 1.76
N PHE A 66 10.85 -6.00 1.49
CA PHE A 66 9.87 -6.40 2.51
C PHE A 66 10.49 -7.26 3.60
N GLU A 67 11.36 -8.20 3.27
CA GLU A 67 12.04 -9.00 4.31
C GLU A 67 12.93 -8.13 5.20
N MET A 68 13.68 -7.20 4.60
CA MET A 68 14.49 -6.24 5.36
C MET A 68 13.64 -5.34 6.28
N LEU A 69 12.51 -4.84 5.78
CA LEU A 69 11.56 -4.04 6.57
C LEU A 69 10.93 -4.85 7.71
N ARG A 70 10.63 -6.13 7.49
CA ARG A 70 10.11 -7.03 8.55
C ARG A 70 11.13 -7.28 9.65
N ILE A 71 12.40 -7.48 9.28
CA ILE A 71 13.51 -7.61 10.23
C ILE A 71 13.58 -6.37 11.13
N LEU A 72 13.57 -5.17 10.54
CA LEU A 72 13.58 -3.90 11.27
C LEU A 72 12.36 -3.76 12.20
N LEU A 73 11.17 -4.12 11.72
CA LEU A 73 9.95 -4.07 12.53
C LEU A 73 10.03 -4.99 13.77
N GLN A 74 10.61 -6.18 13.60
CA GLN A 74 10.76 -7.16 14.68
C GLN A 74 11.77 -6.70 15.74
N GLN A 75 12.91 -6.14 15.33
CA GLN A 75 13.94 -5.64 16.24
C GLN A 75 13.42 -4.51 17.14
N HIS A 76 12.66 -3.57 16.57
CA HIS A 76 12.10 -2.43 17.30
C HIS A 76 10.82 -2.73 18.10
N ASN A 77 10.28 -3.95 18.01
CA ASN A 77 9.16 -4.40 18.85
C ASN A 77 9.60 -4.84 20.26
N SER A 78 10.90 -5.03 20.51
CA SER A 78 11.41 -5.69 21.72
C SER A 78 12.05 -4.77 22.76
N THR A 79 12.12 -3.45 22.51
CA THR A 79 12.89 -2.50 23.33
C THR A 79 12.00 -1.46 24.02
N SER A 80 11.84 -1.60 25.34
CA SER A 80 11.05 -0.70 26.19
C SER A 80 11.98 0.23 26.98
N PHE A 81 12.21 1.45 26.49
CA PHE A 81 12.79 2.56 27.26
C PHE A 81 12.37 3.90 26.61
N ASP A 82 11.79 4.82 27.39
CA ASP A 82 10.94 5.92 26.92
C ASP A 82 11.53 6.83 25.82
N SER A 83 12.86 7.05 25.78
CA SER A 83 13.51 7.84 24.73
C SER A 83 13.70 7.08 23.41
N TYR A 84 13.83 5.75 23.46
CA TYR A 84 13.91 4.89 22.28
C TYR A 84 12.52 4.59 21.71
N GLU A 85 11.46 4.73 22.51
CA GLU A 85 10.09 4.48 22.07
C GLU A 85 9.62 5.47 21.00
N SER A 86 10.05 6.74 21.06
CA SER A 86 9.74 7.72 20.00
C SER A 86 10.36 7.31 18.67
N ASN A 87 11.66 6.96 18.67
CA ASN A 87 12.37 6.52 17.46
C ASN A 87 11.79 5.20 16.92
N SER A 88 11.52 4.23 17.79
CA SER A 88 10.86 2.97 17.44
C SER A 88 9.47 3.21 16.81
N ARG A 89 8.69 4.16 17.34
CA ARG A 89 7.39 4.52 16.76
C ARG A 89 7.53 5.17 15.38
N HIS A 90 8.52 6.04 15.19
CA HIS A 90 8.82 6.62 13.87
C HIS A 90 9.19 5.52 12.86
N TYR A 91 10.06 4.58 13.24
CA TYR A 91 10.42 3.45 12.38
C TYR A 91 9.21 2.58 12.01
N LYS A 92 8.34 2.23 12.97
CA LYS A 92 7.14 1.44 12.70
C LYS A 92 6.21 2.14 11.71
N ARG A 93 6.01 3.46 11.88
CA ARG A 93 5.19 4.28 11.00
C ARG A 93 5.75 4.27 9.57
N ASP A 94 7.05 4.51 9.43
CA ASP A 94 7.71 4.62 8.14
C ASP A 94 7.80 3.25 7.44
N VAL A 95 8.04 2.17 8.19
CA VAL A 95 8.00 0.78 7.67
C VAL A 95 6.60 0.42 7.17
N MET A 96 5.54 0.67 7.94
CA MET A 96 4.17 0.37 7.49
C MET A 96 3.79 1.15 6.24
N TYR A 97 4.22 2.41 6.14
CA TYR A 97 4.03 3.23 4.94
C TYR A 97 4.78 2.63 3.75
N LEU A 98 6.04 2.24 3.90
CA LEU A 98 6.84 1.62 2.84
C LEU A 98 6.30 0.26 2.39
N MET A 99 5.77 -0.55 3.32
CA MET A 99 5.07 -1.78 2.96
C MET A 99 3.87 -1.49 2.03
N ALA A 100 3.08 -0.46 2.35
CA ALA A 100 1.98 -0.05 1.47
C ALA A 100 2.47 0.46 0.10
N VAL A 101 3.56 1.22 0.05
CA VAL A 101 4.18 1.69 -1.19
C VAL A 101 4.64 0.53 -2.07
N GLY A 102 5.33 -0.47 -1.51
CA GLY A 102 5.76 -1.63 -2.28
C GLY A 102 4.59 -2.42 -2.86
N HIS A 103 3.56 -2.70 -2.05
CA HIS A 103 2.37 -3.40 -2.54
C HIS A 103 1.64 -2.58 -3.61
N TYR A 104 1.61 -1.25 -3.49
CA TYR A 104 1.09 -0.37 -4.55
C TYR A 104 1.89 -0.52 -5.85
N TYR A 105 3.22 -0.51 -5.81
CA TYR A 105 4.05 -0.66 -7.00
C TYR A 105 3.92 -2.02 -7.67
N LEU A 106 3.64 -3.08 -6.90
CA LEU A 106 3.33 -4.42 -7.40
C LEU A 106 1.87 -4.58 -7.86
N ALA A 107 1.06 -3.52 -7.82
CA ALA A 107 -0.38 -3.53 -8.07
C ALA A 107 -1.20 -4.46 -7.14
N GLU A 108 -0.67 -4.77 -5.96
CA GLU A 108 -1.32 -5.52 -4.88
C GLU A 108 -2.11 -4.55 -3.98
N TYR A 109 -3.08 -3.87 -4.56
CA TYR A 109 -3.82 -2.79 -3.88
C TYR A 109 -4.55 -3.21 -2.59
N PRO A 110 -5.16 -4.42 -2.47
CA PRO A 110 -5.78 -4.86 -1.22
C PRO A 110 -4.76 -4.98 -0.06
N GLU A 111 -3.56 -5.46 -0.35
CA GLU A 111 -2.47 -5.57 0.61
C GLU A 111 -1.96 -4.18 1.01
N ALA A 112 -1.78 -3.28 0.04
CA ALA A 112 -1.43 -1.88 0.31
C ALA A 112 -2.46 -1.22 1.24
N ARG A 113 -3.75 -1.42 0.98
CA ARG A 113 -4.87 -0.94 1.82
C ARG A 113 -4.77 -1.45 3.25
N ARG A 114 -4.53 -2.75 3.45
CA ARG A 114 -4.38 -3.35 4.79
C ARG A 114 -3.23 -2.73 5.58
N TRP A 115 -2.10 -2.44 4.93
CA TRP A 115 -0.97 -1.77 5.59
C TRP A 115 -1.29 -0.33 5.98
N LEU A 116 -2.01 0.41 5.14
CA LEU A 116 -2.46 1.78 5.46
C LEU A 116 -3.49 1.80 6.59
N GLU A 117 -4.43 0.86 6.63
CA GLU A 117 -5.37 0.72 7.73
C GLU A 117 -4.64 0.40 9.04
N ARG A 118 -3.63 -0.49 9.00
CA ARG A 118 -2.78 -0.78 10.17
C ARG A 118 -1.99 0.45 10.62
N LEU A 119 -1.45 1.21 9.68
CA LEU A 119 -0.76 2.47 9.96
C LEU A 119 -1.68 3.47 10.65
N LEU A 120 -2.92 3.63 10.19
CA LEU A 120 -3.90 4.53 10.80
C LEU A 120 -4.39 4.07 12.17
N GLN A 121 -4.44 2.76 12.42
CA GLN A 121 -4.70 2.23 13.76
C GLN A 121 -3.53 2.52 14.73
N PHE A 122 -2.30 2.50 14.22
CA PHE A 122 -1.09 2.74 15.00
C PHE A 122 -0.81 4.24 15.24
N ASP A 123 -0.98 5.07 14.20
CA ASP A 123 -0.83 6.52 14.23
C ASP A 123 -2.06 7.19 13.56
N PRO A 124 -3.15 7.40 14.32
CA PRO A 124 -4.36 8.02 13.80
C PRO A 124 -4.16 9.47 13.31
N SER A 125 -3.07 10.12 13.73
CA SER A 125 -2.74 11.49 13.36
C SER A 125 -1.95 11.60 12.04
N ASN A 126 -1.66 10.47 11.40
CA ASN A 126 -0.89 10.44 10.16
C ASN A 126 -1.63 11.15 9.03
N TYR A 127 -1.07 12.24 8.53
CA TYR A 127 -1.68 13.06 7.47
C TYR A 127 -1.44 12.53 6.05
N GLN A 128 -0.51 11.59 5.87
CA GLN A 128 -0.16 11.03 4.55
C GLN A 128 -1.02 9.79 4.23
N ALA A 129 -1.24 8.92 5.22
CA ALA A 129 -1.93 7.65 5.05
C ALA A 129 -3.36 7.77 4.50
N PRO A 130 -4.21 8.74 4.90
CA PRO A 130 -5.55 8.90 4.33
C PRO A 130 -5.55 9.27 2.85
N LYS A 131 -4.57 10.09 2.42
CA LYS A 131 -4.43 10.49 1.02
C LYS A 131 -4.02 9.31 0.15
N PHE A 132 -3.08 8.52 0.64
CA PHE A 132 -2.65 7.31 -0.04
C PHE A 132 -3.77 6.25 -0.05
N LEU A 133 -4.51 6.09 1.05
CA LEU A 133 -5.66 5.20 1.11
C LEU A 133 -6.71 5.55 0.06
N HIS A 134 -6.97 6.84 -0.14
CA HIS A 134 -7.87 7.30 -1.19
C HIS A 134 -7.37 6.95 -2.61
N LEU A 135 -6.07 7.10 -2.89
CA LEU A 135 -5.47 6.64 -4.14
C LEU A 135 -5.65 5.12 -4.32
N ILE A 136 -5.42 4.33 -3.27
CA ILE A 136 -5.60 2.87 -3.29
C ILE A 136 -7.05 2.48 -3.56
N ASP A 137 -8.02 3.08 -2.87
CA ASP A 137 -9.45 2.80 -3.07
C ASP A 137 -9.87 3.11 -4.52
N ARG A 138 -9.29 4.15 -5.14
CA ARG A 138 -9.48 4.44 -6.56
C ARG A 138 -8.89 3.35 -7.47
N LYS A 139 -7.66 2.91 -7.23
CA LYS A 139 -7.03 1.82 -8.01
C LYS A 139 -7.83 0.52 -7.94
N ILE A 140 -8.31 0.15 -6.75
CA ILE A 140 -9.20 -1.00 -6.55
C ILE A 140 -10.50 -0.83 -7.33
N ALA A 141 -11.14 0.35 -7.25
CA ALA A 141 -12.36 0.62 -7.99
C ALA A 141 -12.14 0.57 -9.51
N ASP A 142 -11.02 1.08 -10.02
CA ASP A 142 -10.71 1.10 -11.45
C ASP A 142 -10.39 -0.30 -11.99
N ASP A 143 -9.74 -1.16 -11.21
CA ASP A 143 -9.55 -2.57 -11.58
C ASP A 143 -10.85 -3.38 -11.49
N GLY A 144 -11.70 -3.10 -10.49
CA GLY A 144 -13.05 -3.64 -10.42
C GLY A 144 -13.93 -3.23 -11.60
N LYS A 145 -13.80 -1.98 -12.08
CA LYS A 145 -14.48 -1.50 -13.30
C LYS A 145 -14.01 -2.22 -14.55
N LYS A 146 -12.71 -2.56 -14.69
CA LYS A 146 -12.22 -3.38 -15.83
C LYS A 146 -12.82 -4.79 -15.82
N GLY A 147 -12.96 -5.40 -14.64
CA GLY A 147 -13.61 -6.71 -14.48
C GLY A 147 -15.12 -6.67 -14.77
N LEU A 148 -15.81 -5.58 -14.40
CA LEU A 148 -17.24 -5.39 -14.66
C LEU A 148 -17.54 -4.95 -16.10
N ALA A 149 -16.63 -4.20 -16.75
CA ALA A 149 -16.77 -3.74 -18.13
C ALA A 149 -16.74 -4.90 -19.15
N ILE A 150 -16.12 -6.03 -18.80
CA ILE A 150 -16.16 -7.26 -19.61
C ILE A 150 -17.51 -8.00 -19.45
N ALA A 151 -18.27 -7.73 -18.38
CA ALA A 151 -19.45 -8.51 -18.02
C ALA A 151 -20.81 -7.88 -18.38
N GLY A 152 -20.91 -6.66 -18.93
CA GLY A 152 -22.22 -6.17 -19.34
C GLY A 152 -22.28 -4.72 -19.77
N GLY A 153 -22.49 -4.50 -21.07
CA GLY A 153 -23.08 -3.25 -21.52
C GLY A 153 -24.51 -3.13 -21.00
N ALA A 154 -24.70 -2.36 -19.92
CA ALA A 154 -25.93 -1.63 -19.60
C ALA A 154 -25.68 -0.77 -18.35
N ALA A 155 -25.97 0.53 -18.48
CA ALA A 155 -25.88 1.50 -17.40
C ALA A 155 -26.84 1.16 -16.25
N VAL A 156 -26.40 1.33 -15.00
CA VAL A 156 -27.31 1.52 -13.86
C VAL A 156 -26.85 2.72 -13.06
N ILE A 157 -27.61 3.79 -13.21
CA ILE A 157 -27.59 5.01 -12.42
C ILE A 157 -28.32 4.72 -11.10
N GLY A 158 -27.66 4.99 -9.97
CA GLY A 158 -28.33 5.29 -8.71
C GLY A 158 -28.36 4.19 -7.65
N GLY A 159 -27.66 4.45 -6.53
CA GLY A 159 -28.05 3.94 -5.21
C GLY A 159 -27.23 2.75 -4.68
N ILE A 160 -26.31 3.06 -3.76
CA ILE A 160 -25.88 2.25 -2.61
C ILE A 160 -25.98 0.73 -2.79
N ALA A 161 -24.89 0.09 -3.24
CA ALA A 161 -24.70 -1.35 -3.08
C ALA A 161 -23.78 -1.59 -1.87
N ALA A 162 -24.39 -2.20 -0.86
CA ALA A 162 -23.79 -2.57 0.41
C ALA A 162 -22.54 -3.43 0.24
N VAL A 163 -21.51 -3.11 1.02
CA VAL A 163 -20.45 -4.06 1.37
C VAL A 163 -21.09 -5.12 2.25
N GLY A 164 -21.26 -6.33 1.73
CA GLY A 164 -21.74 -7.46 2.54
C GLY A 164 -22.28 -8.65 1.77
N GLY A 165 -21.37 -9.50 1.26
CA GLY A 165 -21.65 -10.90 0.97
C GLY A 165 -22.29 -11.19 -0.38
N ILE A 166 -21.51 -11.75 -1.31
CA ILE A 166 -22.05 -12.64 -2.33
C ILE A 166 -22.60 -13.86 -1.59
N ILE A 167 -23.89 -13.82 -1.27
CA ILE A 167 -24.69 -14.99 -0.95
C ILE A 167 -24.79 -15.78 -2.25
N LEU A 168 -24.02 -16.86 -2.33
CA LEU A 168 -24.18 -17.89 -3.37
C LEU A 168 -25.51 -18.61 -3.09
N MET A 169 -26.62 -18.02 -3.53
CA MET A 169 -27.96 -18.63 -3.47
C MET A 169 -28.07 -19.71 -4.55
N GLY A 170 -27.41 -20.84 -4.31
CA GLY A 170 -27.43 -22.00 -5.19
C GLY A 170 -28.04 -23.22 -4.51
N ILE A 171 -29.33 -23.19 -4.14
CA ILE A 171 -30.12 -24.42 -3.95
C ILE A 171 -31.55 -24.20 -4.47
N LEU A 172 -31.93 -25.01 -5.46
CA LEU A 172 -33.20 -25.77 -5.58
C LEU A 172 -33.36 -26.15 -7.08
N ASN A 173 -32.88 -27.32 -7.48
CA ASN A 173 -33.64 -28.57 -7.54
C ASN A 173 -34.82 -28.54 -8.53
N SER A 174 -34.58 -29.04 -9.75
CA SER A 174 -35.65 -29.51 -10.63
C SER A 174 -35.30 -30.93 -11.13
N LYS A 175 -35.72 -31.92 -10.34
CA LYS A 175 -36.24 -33.18 -10.88
C LYS A 175 -37.72 -33.21 -10.54
N ARG A 176 -38.58 -33.11 -11.55
CA ARG A 176 -39.89 -33.74 -11.51
C ARG A 176 -40.04 -34.60 -12.75
N LYS A 177 -40.35 -35.87 -12.48
CA LYS A 177 -40.89 -36.86 -13.40
C LYS A 177 -42.17 -36.34 -14.03
#